data_AF-A0A285TUF7-F1
#
_entry.id   AF-A0A285TUF7-F1
#
_cell.length_a   1.000
_cell.length_b   1.000
_cell.length_c   1.000
_cell.angle_alpha   90.00
_cell.angle_beta   90.00
_cell.angle_gamma   90.00
#
_symmetry.space_group_name_H-M   'P 1'
#
loop_
_entity.id
_entity.type
_entity.pdbx_description
1 polymer ?
#
loop_
_entity_poly.entity_id
_entity_poly.type
_entity_poly.pdbx_seq_one_letter_code
_entity_poly.pdbx_strand_id
1 'polypeptide(L)' 'MEYIIVYGTPIIAIFFFVNCVSLAKKIKKGNENTEINTILGAIMFSFIIYCLIGAGFIN' A
#
# COMPACT_ATOMS: atom_id res chain seq x y z
N MET A 1 -10.83 3.86 18.93
CA MET A 1 -10.17 2.76 18.18
C MET A 1 -10.89 2.50 16.87
N GLU A 2 -12.19 2.20 16.87
CA GLU A 2 -12.94 1.91 15.64
C GLU A 2 -12.99 3.06 14.63
N TYR A 3 -13.31 4.30 15.04
CA TYR A 3 -13.33 5.45 14.13
C TYR A 3 -11.97 5.74 13.47
N ILE A 4 -10.86 5.54 14.19
CA ILE A 4 -9.51 5.74 13.64
C ILE A 4 -9.20 4.65 12.62
N ILE A 5 -9.65 3.42 12.86
CA ILE A 5 -9.47 2.33 11.90
C ILE A 5 -10.34 2.59 10.67
N VAL A 6 -11.64 2.86 10.83
CA VAL A 6 -12.60 3.04 9.74
C VAL A 6 -12.26 4.24 8.84
N TYR A 7 -11.85 5.37 9.41
CA TYR A 7 -11.53 6.57 8.62
C TYR A 7 -10.04 6.74 8.33
N GLY A 8 -9.15 6.18 9.15
CA GLY A 8 -7.70 6.28 8.98
C GLY A 8 -7.13 5.24 8.01
N THR A 9 -7.63 4.00 8.01
CA THR A 9 -7.17 2.98 7.04
C THR A 9 -7.37 3.38 5.58
N PRO A 10 -8.51 3.95 5.12
CA PRO A 10 -8.64 4.37 3.72
C PRO A 10 -7.66 5.48 3.34
N ILE A 11 -7.36 6.42 4.25
CA ILE A 11 -6.39 7.48 4.02
C ILE A 11 -4.99 6.88 3.82
N ILE A 12 -4.55 5.99 4.72
CA ILE A 12 -3.24 5.32 4.64
C ILE A 12 -3.14 4.45 3.38
N ALA A 13 -4.22 3.75 3.02
CA ALA A 13 -4.27 2.93 1.81
C ALA A 13 -4.09 3.75 0.53
N ILE A 14 -4.67 4.96 0.46
CA ILE A 14 -4.47 5.88 -0.68
C ILE A 14 -3.00 6.27 -0.80
N PHE A 15 -2.34 6.65 0.30
CA PHE A 15 -0.92 7.00 0.29
C PHE A 15 -0.04 5.82 -0.16
N PHE A 16 -0.30 4.61 0.32
CA PHE A 16 0.43 3.41 -0.09
C PHE A 16 0.17 3.05 -1.56
N PHE A 17 -1.06 3.20 -2.05
CA PHE A 17 -1.39 2.95 -3.45
C PHE A 17 -0.65 3.92 -4.39
N VAL A 18 -0.65 5.22 -4.07
CA VAL A 18 0.08 6.24 -4.84
C VAL A 18 1.59 5.93 -4.86
N ASN A 19 2.16 5.51 -3.74
CA ASN A 19 3.57 5.10 -3.66
C ASN A 19 3.86 3.85 -4.49
N CYS A 20 3.01 2.81 -4.45
CA CYS A 20 3.15 1.64 -5.33
C CYS A 20 3.16 2.03 -6.81
N VAL A 21 2.24 2.90 -7.24
CA VAL A 21 2.17 3.37 -8.64
C VAL A 21 3.40 4.21 -9.01
N SER A 22 3.87 5.06 -8.10
CA SER A 22 5.08 5.87 -8.29
C SER A 22 6.33 4.99 -8.44
N LEU A 23 6.49 3.99 -7.58
CA LEU A 23 7.57 3.01 -7.66
C LEU A 23 7.52 2.21 -8.96
N ALA A 24 6.34 1.71 -9.35
CA ALA A 24 6.18 0.97 -10.61
C ALA A 24 6.58 1.83 -11.83
N LYS A 25 6.23 3.12 -11.81
CA LYS A 25 6.66 4.09 -12.84
C LYS A 25 8.18 4.31 -12.83
N LYS A 26 8.81 4.39 -11.65
CA LYS A 26 10.27 4.55 -11.48
C LYS A 26 11.04 3.32 -11.96
N ILE A 27 10.58 2.12 -11.60
CA ILE A 27 11.11 0.83 -12.08
C ILE A 27 11.05 0.78 -13.61
N LYS A 28 9.89 1.09 -14.21
CA LYS A 28 9.73 1.12 -15.66
C LYS A 28 10.66 2.11 -16.37
N LYS A 29 11.03 3.21 -15.70
CA LYS A 29 11.95 4.23 -16.22
C LYS A 29 13.44 3.84 -16.09
N GLY A 30 13.75 2.70 -15.45
CA GLY A 30 15.11 2.17 -15.33
C GLY A 30 16.05 2.97 -14.41
N ASN A 31 15.51 3.86 -13.56
CA ASN A 31 16.29 4.88 -12.86
C ASN A 31 16.61 4.55 -11.39
N GLU A 32 16.20 3.39 -10.87
CA GLU A 32 16.37 3.04 -9.45
C GLU A 32 16.57 1.52 -9.22
N ASN A 33 17.14 1.17 -8.05
CA ASN A 33 17.28 -0.19 -7.53
C ASN A 33 15.92 -0.90 -7.48
N THR A 34 15.62 -1.61 -8.57
CA THR A 34 14.31 -2.19 -8.86
C THR A 34 13.92 -3.26 -7.83
N GLU A 35 14.89 -4.01 -7.31
CA GLU A 35 14.66 -5.05 -6.30
C GLU A 35 14.14 -4.46 -4.98
N ILE A 36 14.84 -3.48 -4.40
CA ILE A 36 14.47 -2.86 -3.11
C ILE A 36 13.11 -2.17 -3.21
N ASN A 37 12.89 -1.46 -4.32
CA ASN A 37 11.61 -0.81 -4.60
C ASN A 37 10.48 -1.84 -4.74
N THR A 38 10.69 -2.93 -5.47
CA THR A 38 9.68 -3.99 -5.62
C THR A 38 9.34 -4.62 -4.27
N ILE A 39 10.33 -4.87 -3.42
CA ILE A 39 10.13 -5.39 -2.06
C ILE A 39 9.28 -4.42 -1.22
N LEU A 40 9.62 -3.13 -1.22
CA LEU A 40 8.86 -2.10 -0.50
C LEU A 40 7.41 -1.98 -1.02
N GLY A 41 7.22 -2.01 -2.33
CA GLY A 41 5.91 -2.02 -2.96
C GLY A 41 5.07 -3.24 -2.59
N ALA A 42 5.69 -4.44 -2.54
CA ALA A 42 5.03 -5.67 -2.14
C ALA A 42 4.60 -5.66 -0.66
N ILE A 43 5.44 -5.10 0.23
CA ILE A 43 5.13 -4.94 1.66
C ILE A 43 3.95 -3.97 1.84
N MET A 44 3.99 -2.81 1.17
CA MET A 44 2.90 -1.82 1.20
C MET A 44 1.58 -2.40 0.69
N PHE A 45 1.62 -3.14 -0.42
CA PHE A 45 0.45 -3.78 -1.00
C PHE A 45 -0.13 -4.87 -0.09
N SER A 46 0.73 -5.71 0.49
CA SER A 46 0.32 -6.76 1.43
C SER A 46 -0.36 -6.18 2.67
N PHE A 47 0.14 -5.03 3.16
CA PHE A 47 -0.51 -4.30 4.27
C PHE A 47 -1.90 -3.77 3.88
N ILE A 48 -2.06 -3.20 2.68
CA ILE A 48 -3.37 -2.76 2.18
C ILE A 48 -4.36 -3.93 2.13
N ILE A 49 -3.94 -5.07 1.58
CA ILE A 49 -4.78 -6.27 1.46
C ILE A 49 -5.15 -6.80 2.84
N TYR A 50 -4.22 -6.83 3.79
CA TYR A 50 -4.50 -7.22 5.18
C TYR A 50 -5.55 -6.29 5.82
N CYS A 51 -5.41 -4.97 5.67
CA CYS A 51 -6.40 -4.01 6.15
C CYS A 51 -7.78 -4.20 5.50
N LEU A 52 -7.83 -4.45 4.19
CA LEU A 52 -9.07 -4.67 3.45
C LEU A 52 -9.78 -5.95 3.91
N ILE A 53 -9.03 -7.05 4.04
CA ILE A 53 -9.52 -8.33 4.52
C ILE A 53 -10.03 -8.18 5.95
N GLY A 54 -9.26 -7.55 6.83
CA GLY A 54 -9.67 -7.25 8.21
C GLY A 54 -10.95 -6.42 8.27
N ALA A 55 -11.07 -5.37 7.46
CA ALA A 55 -12.29 -4.57 7.38
C ALA A 55 -13.50 -5.39 6.88
N GLY A 56 -13.30 -6.34 5.96
CA GLY A 56 -14.34 -7.25 5.47
C GLY A 56 -14.77 -8.31 6.50
N PHE A 57 -13.91 -8.67 7.45
CA PHE A 57 -14.22 -9.60 8.55
C PHE A 57 -14.81 -8.93 9.79
N ILE A 58 -14.68 -7.60 9.94
CA ILE A 58 -15.27 -6.82 11.05
C ILE A 58 -16.76 -6.48 10.76
N ASN A 59 -17.36 -7.09 9.75
CA ASN A 59 -18.76 -6.89 9.35
C ASN A 59 -19.66 -8.02 9.86
#